data_AF-A7UMH8-F1
#
_entry.id   AF-A7UMH8-F1
#
_cell.length_a   1.000
_cell.length_b   1.000
_cell.length_c   1.000
_cell.angle_alpha   90.00
_cell.angle_beta   90.00
_cell.angle_gamma   90.00
#
_symmetry.space_group_name_H-M   'P 1'
#
loop_
_entity.id
_entity.type
_entity.pdbx_description
1 polymer ?
#
loop_
_entity_poly.entity_id
_entity_poly.type
_entity_poly.pdbx_seq_one_letter_code
_entity_poly.pdbx_strand_id
1 'polypeptide(L)'
;NYDGSSTGQAQGHDSEVILYPQAIFPDPFRRGKHILVICDTYSPNGTALPSNKRAAAEKIFSTKAVSDEEPWYGLEQEYTLLQKDVKWPLGWPIGGYPGPQGPYYCGVGADKAWGRDIVDAHYKACLYAGINVSGTNGEVMPGQWEFQVGPSVGISAADELWCARYIMERITEKEGVVLSFDPKPIEGDWNGAGCHTNYSTKSTRKEGGFEVIKKAIEKLRLRHKEHI
;
A
#
# COMPACT_ATOMS: atom_id res chain seq x y z
N ASN A 1 5.25 23.61 3.29
CA ASN A 1 4.17 23.82 2.31
C ASN A 1 4.62 23.28 0.95
N TYR A 2 3.74 23.27 -0.05
CA TYR A 2 4.05 23.01 -1.45
C TYR A 2 3.04 23.71 -2.36
N ASP A 3 3.31 23.73 -3.66
CA ASP A 3 2.39 24.25 -4.68
C ASP A 3 1.32 23.21 -5.03
N GLY A 4 0.13 23.38 -4.44
CA GLY A 4 -1.03 22.51 -4.68
C GLY A 4 -1.66 22.67 -6.05
N SER A 5 -1.38 23.74 -6.80
CA SER A 5 -1.91 23.89 -8.16
C SER A 5 -1.24 22.92 -9.13
N SER A 6 0.05 22.64 -8.90
CA SER A 6 0.84 21.65 -9.63
C SER A 6 0.48 20.19 -9.29
N THR A 7 -0.36 19.96 -8.28
CA THR A 7 -0.84 18.62 -7.88
C THR A 7 -2.37 18.48 -7.96
N GLY A 8 -3.07 19.49 -8.49
CA GLY A 8 -4.53 19.49 -8.59
C GLY A 8 -5.27 19.57 -7.25
N GLN A 9 -4.60 20.08 -6.20
CA GLN A 9 -5.14 20.21 -4.84
C GLN A 9 -5.50 21.64 -4.44
N ALA A 10 -5.09 22.64 -5.22
CA ALA A 10 -5.37 24.05 -4.99
C ALA A 10 -5.52 24.80 -6.33
N GLN A 11 -6.03 26.04 -6.31
CA GLN A 11 -6.16 26.88 -7.51
C GLN A 11 -4.93 27.77 -7.68
N GLY A 12 -4.61 28.19 -8.91
CA GLY A 12 -3.37 28.92 -9.18
C GLY A 12 -3.20 30.26 -8.45
N HIS A 13 -4.29 30.94 -8.08
CA HIS A 13 -4.24 32.21 -7.34
C HIS A 13 -4.21 32.03 -5.81
N ASP A 14 -4.46 30.82 -5.31
CA ASP A 14 -4.38 30.43 -3.90
C ASP A 14 -3.84 28.99 -3.85
N SER A 15 -2.56 28.85 -4.17
CA SER A 15 -1.94 27.57 -4.51
C SER A 15 -1.27 26.89 -3.31
N GLU A 16 -1.15 27.57 -2.17
CA GLU A 16 -0.40 27.05 -1.04
C GLU A 16 -1.15 25.91 -0.34
N VAL A 17 -0.47 24.78 -0.18
CA VAL A 17 -0.92 23.68 0.67
C VAL A 17 0.08 23.40 1.78
N ILE A 18 -0.42 23.25 3.00
CA ILE A 18 0.37 23.01 4.19
C ILE A 18 0.50 21.50 4.44
N LEU A 19 1.73 21.06 4.69
CA LEU A 19 2.06 19.68 5.04
C LEU A 19 2.23 19.60 6.55
N TYR A 20 1.49 18.72 7.19
CA TYR A 20 1.60 18.45 8.63
C TYR A 20 2.34 17.12 8.79
N PRO A 21 3.52 17.08 9.45
CA PRO A 21 4.24 15.84 9.71
C PRO A 21 3.43 14.89 10.62
N GLN A 22 3.32 13.63 10.22
CA GLN A 22 2.50 12.63 10.94
C GLN A 22 3.29 11.40 11.38
N ALA A 23 4.16 10.86 10.52
CA ALA A 23 5.01 9.72 10.84
C ALA A 23 6.42 9.90 10.28
N ILE A 24 7.42 9.39 10.99
CA ILE A 24 8.85 9.49 10.65
C ILE A 24 9.42 8.09 10.48
N PHE A 25 10.17 7.89 9.42
CA PHE A 25 10.85 6.63 9.11
C PHE A 25 12.32 6.92 8.71
N PRO A 26 13.32 6.11 9.07
CA PRO A 26 14.66 6.21 8.50
C PRO A 26 14.63 6.13 6.97
N ASP A 27 15.38 7.00 6.29
CA ASP A 27 15.45 7.01 4.82
C ASP A 27 16.39 5.90 4.32
N PRO A 28 15.89 4.83 3.65
CA PRO A 28 16.71 3.71 3.19
C PRO A 28 17.63 4.08 2.02
N PHE A 29 17.38 5.20 1.34
CA PHE A 29 18.13 5.68 0.19
C PHE A 29 19.30 6.55 0.62
N ARG A 30 19.03 7.57 1.44
CA ARG A 30 20.07 8.49 1.95
C ARG A 30 20.83 7.93 3.14
N ARG A 31 20.22 7.03 3.92
CA ARG A 31 20.78 6.37 5.11
C ARG A 31 21.24 7.36 6.19
N GLY A 32 21.97 6.86 7.18
CA GLY A 32 22.50 7.67 8.28
C GLY A 32 21.38 8.28 9.11
N LYS A 33 21.44 9.60 9.34
CA LYS A 33 20.45 10.35 10.13
C LYS A 33 19.31 10.94 9.28
N HIS A 34 19.26 10.62 7.99
CA HIS A 34 18.20 11.11 7.11
C HIS A 34 16.89 10.34 7.31
N ILE A 35 15.77 11.03 7.13
CA ILE A 35 14.43 10.51 7.40
C ILE A 35 13.48 10.77 6.23
N LEU A 36 12.49 9.89 6.10
CA LEU A 36 11.24 10.10 5.37
C LEU A 36 10.19 10.61 6.36
N VAL A 37 9.32 11.50 5.90
CA VAL A 37 8.23 12.04 6.69
C VAL A 37 6.94 11.86 5.92
N ILE A 38 6.02 11.04 6.44
CA ILE A 38 4.64 10.97 5.94
C ILE A 38 3.90 12.17 6.52
N CYS A 39 3.25 12.91 5.62
CA CYS A 39 2.49 14.10 5.95
C CYS A 39 1.05 13.95 5.47
N ASP A 40 0.14 14.67 6.11
CA ASP A 40 -1.17 14.96 5.55
C ASP A 40 -1.31 16.46 5.23
N THR A 41 -2.39 16.81 4.54
CA THR A 41 -2.48 18.07 3.79
C THR A 41 -3.65 18.93 4.25
N TYR A 42 -3.38 20.22 4.43
CA TYR A 42 -4.33 21.22 4.90
C TYR A 42 -4.23 22.50 4.07
N SER A 43 -5.33 23.25 3.95
CA SER A 43 -5.29 24.63 3.47
C SER A 43 -4.61 25.56 4.50
N PRO A 44 -4.18 26.78 4.10
CA PRO A 44 -3.53 27.73 5.01
C PRO A 44 -4.36 28.11 6.25
N ASN A 45 -5.69 27.99 6.17
CA ASN A 45 -6.60 28.21 7.31
C ASN A 45 -6.73 27.00 8.26
N GLY A 46 -5.97 25.92 8.05
CA GLY A 46 -5.99 24.73 8.90
C GLY A 46 -7.12 23.74 8.61
N THR A 47 -7.82 23.87 7.47
CA THR A 47 -8.87 22.91 7.07
C THR A 47 -8.24 21.74 6.30
N ALA A 48 -8.59 20.50 6.66
CA ALA A 48 -8.11 19.32 5.95
C ALA A 48 -8.62 19.36 4.49
N LEU A 49 -7.73 19.12 3.52
CA LEU A 49 -8.14 19.11 2.11
C LEU A 49 -9.10 17.96 1.80
N PRO A 50 -9.94 18.05 0.74
CA PRO A 50 -10.83 16.95 0.34
C PRO A 50 -10.11 15.61 0.06
N SER A 51 -8.85 15.68 -0.39
CA SER A 51 -7.98 14.51 -0.62
C SER A 51 -7.29 13.99 0.65
N ASN A 52 -7.29 14.74 1.75
CA ASN A 52 -6.78 14.27 3.04
C ASN A 52 -7.77 13.31 3.69
N LYS A 53 -7.62 12.01 3.40
CA LYS A 53 -8.41 10.94 4.03
C LYS A 53 -7.89 10.55 5.42
N ARG A 54 -6.63 10.87 5.72
CA ARG A 54 -5.99 10.56 6.99
C ARG A 54 -6.67 11.27 8.15
N ALA A 55 -6.98 12.56 8.02
CA ALA A 55 -7.63 13.34 9.08
C ALA A 55 -9.00 12.77 9.50
N ALA A 56 -9.78 12.21 8.56
CA ALA A 56 -11.05 11.57 8.88
C ALA A 56 -10.85 10.20 9.57
N ALA A 57 -9.88 9.41 9.11
CA ALA A 57 -9.52 8.13 9.73
C ALA A 57 -8.99 8.33 11.16
N GLU A 58 -8.13 9.33 11.36
CA GLU A 58 -7.56 9.68 12.68
C GLU A 58 -8.65 10.00 13.69
N LYS A 59 -9.67 10.78 13.30
CA LYS A 59 -10.82 11.07 14.16
C LYS A 59 -11.53 9.80 14.66
N ILE A 60 -11.64 8.78 13.81
CA ILE A 60 -12.27 7.49 14.17
C ILE A 60 -11.37 6.72 15.13
N PHE A 61 -10.09 6.56 14.80
CA PHE A 61 -9.14 5.82 15.63
C PHE A 61 -8.87 6.47 17.00
N SER A 62 -8.95 7.79 17.07
CA SER A 62 -8.86 8.58 18.30
C SER A 62 -10.10 8.47 19.20
N THR A 63 -11.22 7.91 18.74
CA THR A 63 -12.39 7.70 19.63
C THR A 63 -12.09 6.61 20.66
N LYS A 64 -12.60 6.79 21.88
CA LYS A 64 -12.42 5.82 22.97
C LYS A 64 -12.97 4.43 22.61
N ALA A 65 -14.11 4.38 21.92
CA ALA A 65 -14.76 3.14 21.51
C ALA A 65 -13.91 2.32 20.52
N VAL A 66 -13.08 2.98 19.70
CA VAL A 66 -12.20 2.30 18.74
C VAL A 66 -10.83 2.03 19.35
N SER A 67 -10.22 3.03 19.99
CA SER A 67 -8.89 2.89 20.60
C SER A 67 -8.82 1.78 21.66
N ASP A 68 -9.89 1.58 22.45
CA ASP A 68 -9.97 0.48 23.43
C ASP A 68 -9.95 -0.92 22.83
N GLU A 69 -10.47 -1.04 21.62
CA GLU A 69 -10.53 -2.28 20.89
C GLU A 69 -9.21 -2.57 20.16
N GLU A 70 -8.22 -1.67 20.20
CA GLU A 70 -6.86 -1.86 19.63
C GLU A 70 -6.90 -2.57 18.26
N PRO A 71 -7.53 -1.94 17.24
CA PRO A 71 -7.72 -2.57 15.94
C PRO A 71 -6.38 -2.79 15.26
N TRP A 72 -6.14 -4.04 14.84
CA TRP A 72 -4.98 -4.46 14.07
C TRP A 72 -5.37 -4.65 12.61
N TYR A 73 -4.48 -4.22 11.73
CA TYR A 73 -4.58 -4.40 10.30
C TYR A 73 -3.35 -5.11 9.77
N GLY A 74 -3.55 -6.08 8.88
CA GLY A 74 -2.53 -6.66 8.01
C GLY A 74 -2.95 -6.42 6.57
N LEU A 75 -2.18 -5.65 5.82
CA LEU A 75 -2.52 -5.19 4.47
C LEU A 75 -1.61 -5.90 3.46
N GLU A 76 -2.22 -6.67 2.56
CA GLU A 76 -1.56 -7.45 1.51
C GLU A 76 -1.60 -6.63 0.21
N GLN A 77 -0.54 -5.89 -0.10
CA GLN A 77 -0.50 -5.04 -1.30
C GLN A 77 0.01 -5.82 -2.49
N GLU A 78 -0.88 -6.15 -3.43
CA GLU A 78 -0.49 -6.67 -4.73
C GLU A 78 -0.17 -5.53 -5.70
N TYR A 79 0.75 -5.76 -6.63
CA TYR A 79 1.16 -4.79 -7.64
C TYR A 79 1.76 -5.49 -8.84
N THR A 80 1.82 -4.79 -9.97
CA THR A 80 2.42 -5.31 -11.20
C THR A 80 3.57 -4.43 -11.66
N LEU A 81 4.68 -5.06 -12.00
CA LEU A 81 5.85 -4.41 -12.59
C LEU A 81 5.70 -4.35 -14.10
N LEU A 82 5.87 -3.17 -14.68
CA LEU A 82 5.70 -2.91 -16.10
C LEU A 82 7.00 -2.39 -16.73
N GLN A 83 7.26 -2.79 -17.95
CA GLN A 83 8.31 -2.26 -18.81
C GLN A 83 8.02 -0.79 -19.12
N LYS A 84 8.99 0.09 -18.89
CA LYS A 84 8.82 1.54 -18.95
C LYS A 84 8.25 2.07 -20.26
N ASP A 85 8.79 1.63 -21.39
CA ASP A 85 8.51 2.24 -22.68
C ASP A 85 7.19 1.74 -23.30
N VAL A 86 6.83 0.49 -23.04
CA VAL A 86 5.66 -0.17 -23.64
C VAL A 86 4.50 -0.36 -22.67
N LYS A 87 4.71 -0.08 -21.36
CA LYS A 87 3.75 -0.32 -20.27
C LYS A 87 3.16 -1.74 -20.28
N TRP A 88 4.00 -2.71 -20.66
CA TRP A 88 3.66 -4.13 -20.71
C TRP A 88 4.32 -4.86 -19.53
N PRO A 89 3.75 -5.94 -18.97
CA PRO A 89 4.32 -6.52 -17.75
C PRO A 89 5.76 -6.99 -17.91
N LEU A 90 6.53 -6.87 -16.83
CA LEU A 90 7.95 -7.22 -16.81
C LEU A 90 8.12 -8.72 -17.08
N GLY A 91 9.02 -9.06 -18.02
CA GLY A 91 9.25 -10.44 -18.44
C GLY A 91 8.34 -10.93 -19.57
N TRP A 92 7.31 -10.16 -19.95
CA TRP A 92 6.44 -10.53 -21.06
C TRP A 92 7.08 -10.16 -22.41
N PRO A 93 6.89 -10.99 -23.46
CA PRO A 93 7.29 -10.60 -24.80
C PRO A 93 6.46 -9.41 -25.27
N ILE A 94 7.10 -8.42 -25.90
CA ILE A 94 6.42 -7.23 -26.42
C ILE A 94 5.35 -7.64 -27.43
N GLY A 95 4.10 -7.25 -27.20
CA GLY A 95 2.96 -7.59 -28.05
C GLY A 95 2.50 -9.06 -27.95
N GLY A 96 3.02 -9.81 -26.98
CA GLY A 96 2.66 -11.20 -26.74
C GLY A 96 2.44 -11.51 -25.27
N TYR A 97 2.25 -12.80 -24.99
CA TYR A 97 1.98 -13.34 -23.67
C TYR A 97 3.04 -14.39 -23.32
N PRO A 98 3.37 -14.55 -22.02
CA PRO A 98 4.14 -15.70 -21.56
C PRO A 98 3.25 -16.97 -21.61
N GLY A 99 3.76 -18.07 -21.06
CA GLY A 99 2.93 -19.26 -20.82
C GLY A 99 1.71 -18.96 -19.92
N PRO A 100 0.73 -19.87 -19.86
CA PRO A 100 -0.44 -19.70 -19.01
C PRO A 100 -0.06 -19.61 -17.53
N GLN A 101 -0.93 -18.98 -16.73
CA GLN A 101 -0.77 -18.90 -15.27
C GLN A 101 -0.61 -20.29 -14.64
N GLY A 102 0.18 -20.37 -13.56
CA GLY A 102 0.47 -21.63 -12.87
C GLY A 102 1.88 -21.70 -12.28
N PRO A 103 2.95 -21.60 -13.09
CA PRO A 103 4.32 -21.75 -12.60
C PRO A 103 4.89 -20.49 -11.91
N TYR A 104 4.16 -19.39 -11.92
CA TYR A 104 4.64 -18.07 -11.49
C TYR A 104 4.46 -17.81 -9.98
N TYR A 105 3.33 -18.25 -9.42
CA TYR A 105 3.04 -18.08 -8.00
C TYR A 105 4.12 -18.75 -7.14
N CYS A 106 4.78 -17.96 -6.28
CA CYS A 106 5.94 -18.39 -5.49
C CYS A 106 7.07 -19.06 -6.31
N GLY A 107 7.13 -18.82 -7.63
CA GLY A 107 8.05 -19.48 -8.55
C GLY A 107 9.50 -19.03 -8.37
N VAL A 108 10.44 -19.90 -8.75
CA VAL A 108 11.89 -19.61 -8.75
C VAL A 108 12.47 -20.00 -10.12
N GLY A 109 13.28 -19.11 -10.69
CA GLY A 109 13.88 -19.28 -12.02
C GLY A 109 13.71 -18.04 -12.90
N ALA A 110 14.65 -17.84 -13.82
CA ALA A 110 14.66 -16.69 -14.74
C ALA A 110 13.46 -16.68 -15.71
N ASP A 111 12.82 -17.83 -15.89
CA ASP A 111 11.64 -18.07 -16.71
C ASP A 111 10.31 -17.96 -15.93
N LYS A 112 10.36 -17.61 -14.64
CA LYS A 112 9.19 -17.59 -13.74
C LYS A 112 9.06 -16.34 -12.87
N ALA A 113 10.19 -15.81 -12.39
CA ALA A 113 10.20 -14.76 -11.38
C ALA A 113 10.95 -13.50 -11.84
N TRP A 114 10.24 -12.59 -12.50
CA TRP A 114 10.79 -11.34 -13.02
C TRP A 114 10.65 -10.19 -12.02
N GLY A 115 11.74 -9.47 -11.73
CA GLY A 115 11.74 -8.33 -10.81
C GLY A 115 12.00 -8.68 -9.34
N ARG A 116 12.54 -9.87 -9.05
CA ARG A 116 12.87 -10.29 -7.68
C ARG A 116 13.91 -9.37 -7.01
N ASP A 117 14.82 -8.81 -7.79
CA ASP A 117 15.77 -7.79 -7.36
C ASP A 117 15.09 -6.54 -6.78
N ILE A 118 14.04 -6.04 -7.44
CA ILE A 118 13.20 -4.94 -6.95
C ILE A 118 12.51 -5.33 -5.64
N VAL A 119 11.91 -6.52 -5.60
CA VAL A 119 11.14 -7.03 -4.46
C VAL A 119 12.01 -7.20 -3.23
N ASP A 120 13.16 -7.87 -3.36
CA ASP A 120 14.09 -8.11 -2.26
C ASP A 120 14.75 -6.81 -1.76
N ALA A 121 15.00 -5.86 -2.67
CA ALA A 121 15.48 -4.53 -2.31
C ALA A 121 14.43 -3.74 -1.52
N HIS A 122 13.16 -3.79 -1.95
CA HIS A 122 12.05 -3.16 -1.25
C HIS A 122 11.83 -3.75 0.14
N TYR A 123 11.84 -5.07 0.26
CA TYR A 123 11.66 -5.74 1.54
C TYR A 123 12.72 -5.29 2.56
N LYS A 124 14.00 -5.27 2.15
CA LYS A 124 15.10 -4.78 2.99
C LYS A 124 14.98 -3.28 3.31
N ALA A 125 14.54 -2.47 2.35
CA ALA A 125 14.37 -1.03 2.52
C ALA A 125 13.24 -0.72 3.53
N CYS A 126 12.13 -1.44 3.45
CA CYS A 126 11.02 -1.32 4.40
C CYS A 126 11.46 -1.73 5.82
N LEU A 127 12.16 -2.86 5.96
CA LEU A 127 12.73 -3.27 7.26
C LEU A 127 13.69 -2.22 7.82
N TYR A 128 14.58 -1.67 7.00
CA TYR A 128 15.48 -0.59 7.41
C TYR A 128 14.72 0.67 7.86
N ALA A 129 13.65 1.02 7.14
CA ALA A 129 12.78 2.14 7.46
C ALA A 129 11.91 1.89 8.71
N GLY A 130 11.98 0.70 9.33
CA GLY A 130 11.17 0.35 10.49
C GLY A 130 9.68 0.15 10.17
N ILE A 131 9.33 -0.04 8.90
CA ILE A 131 7.98 -0.45 8.49
C ILE A 131 7.78 -1.89 8.95
N ASN A 132 6.60 -2.22 9.49
CA ASN A 132 6.28 -3.58 9.92
C ASN A 132 5.91 -4.48 8.73
N VAL A 133 6.83 -4.60 7.76
CA VAL A 133 6.66 -5.48 6.60
C VAL A 133 6.82 -6.93 7.06
N SER A 134 5.77 -7.73 6.89
CA SER A 134 5.72 -9.11 7.43
C SER A 134 6.08 -10.18 6.42
N GLY A 135 6.02 -9.88 5.12
CA GLY A 135 6.41 -10.83 4.09
C GLY A 135 6.30 -10.27 2.67
N THR A 136 6.63 -11.14 1.71
CA THR A 136 6.48 -10.92 0.28
C THR A 136 6.40 -12.26 -0.47
N ASN A 137 5.72 -12.28 -1.60
CA ASN A 137 5.66 -13.42 -2.51
C ASN A 137 5.53 -12.97 -3.97
N GLY A 138 5.91 -13.85 -4.89
CA GLY A 138 5.54 -13.71 -6.30
C GLY A 138 4.09 -14.14 -6.48
N GLU A 139 3.32 -13.35 -7.22
CA GLU A 139 1.89 -13.58 -7.42
C GLU A 139 1.60 -14.48 -8.64
N VAL A 140 0.32 -14.80 -8.82
CA VAL A 140 -0.14 -15.72 -9.88
C VAL A 140 0.15 -15.19 -11.28
N MET A 141 -0.03 -13.89 -11.53
CA MET A 141 0.28 -13.29 -12.83
C MET A 141 1.79 -13.04 -12.96
N PRO A 142 2.42 -13.42 -14.09
CA PRO A 142 3.85 -13.19 -14.30
C PRO A 142 4.19 -11.69 -14.28
N GLY A 143 5.14 -11.29 -13.43
CA GLY A 143 5.49 -9.88 -13.20
C GLY A 143 4.65 -9.19 -12.12
N GLN A 144 3.69 -9.91 -11.51
CA GLN A 144 2.93 -9.48 -10.34
C GLN A 144 3.59 -9.98 -9.06
N TRP A 145 3.50 -9.18 -8.01
CA TRP A 145 4.10 -9.43 -6.71
C TRP A 145 3.20 -8.89 -5.60
N GLU A 146 3.48 -9.35 -4.38
CA GLU A 146 2.81 -8.89 -3.17
C GLU A 146 3.83 -8.56 -2.08
N PHE A 147 3.54 -7.55 -1.27
CA PHE A 147 4.16 -7.38 0.06
C PHE A 147 3.08 -7.18 1.11
N GLN A 148 3.33 -7.67 2.33
CA GLN A 148 2.39 -7.54 3.44
C GLN A 148 2.93 -6.57 4.50
N VAL A 149 2.08 -5.66 4.97
CA VAL A 149 2.39 -4.74 6.10
C VAL A 149 1.46 -5.06 7.26
N GLY A 150 2.04 -5.36 8.42
CA GLY A 150 1.32 -5.57 9.66
C GLY A 150 1.68 -6.88 10.37
N PRO A 151 1.10 -7.12 11.56
CA PRO A 151 -0.02 -6.38 12.13
C PRO A 151 0.36 -4.99 12.66
N SER A 152 -0.33 -3.95 12.20
CA SER A 152 -0.13 -2.56 12.63
C SER A 152 -1.43 -1.98 13.19
N VAL A 153 -1.33 -1.05 14.16
CA VAL A 153 -2.47 -0.61 14.98
C VAL A 153 -3.07 0.69 14.45
N GLY A 154 -4.39 0.69 14.19
CA GLY A 154 -5.13 1.91 13.85
C GLY A 154 -4.51 2.70 12.70
N ILE A 155 -4.26 4.00 12.92
CA ILE A 155 -3.76 4.92 11.89
C ILE A 155 -2.39 4.53 11.33
N SER A 156 -1.54 3.90 12.15
CA SER A 156 -0.17 3.53 11.74
C SER A 156 -0.15 2.55 10.57
N ALA A 157 -1.16 1.68 10.44
CA ALA A 157 -1.25 0.75 9.32
C ALA A 157 -1.31 1.47 7.96
N ALA A 158 -2.05 2.59 7.89
CA ALA A 158 -2.11 3.40 6.67
C ALA A 158 -0.82 4.18 6.44
N ASP A 159 -0.24 4.77 7.49
CA ASP A 159 1.01 5.53 7.41
C ASP A 159 2.18 4.64 6.92
N GLU A 160 2.28 3.43 7.45
CA GLU A 160 3.26 2.43 7.04
C GLU A 160 3.04 1.95 5.60
N LEU A 161 1.80 1.64 5.19
CA LEU A 161 1.51 1.20 3.82
C LEU A 161 1.84 2.30 2.80
N TRP A 162 1.48 3.57 3.08
CA TRP A 162 1.82 4.68 2.18
C TRP A 162 3.34 4.90 2.08
N CYS A 163 4.07 4.75 3.18
CA CYS A 163 5.54 4.79 3.15
C CYS A 163 6.12 3.62 2.35
N ALA A 164 5.58 2.40 2.52
CA ALA A 164 6.00 1.22 1.78
C ALA A 164 5.77 1.38 0.27
N ARG A 165 4.61 1.93 -0.14
CA ARG A 165 4.31 2.25 -1.55
C ARG A 165 5.30 3.27 -2.12
N TYR A 166 5.59 4.34 -1.37
CA TYR A 166 6.60 5.33 -1.77
C TYR A 166 7.98 4.70 -1.97
N ILE A 167 8.42 3.85 -1.04
CA ILE A 167 9.71 3.16 -1.16
C ILE A 167 9.72 2.25 -2.39
N MET A 168 8.62 1.53 -2.68
CA MET A 168 8.51 0.66 -3.86
C MET A 168 8.68 1.48 -5.14
N GLU A 169 7.93 2.55 -5.29
CA GLU A 169 7.94 3.37 -6.51
C GLU A 169 9.32 4.03 -6.73
N ARG A 170 9.99 4.43 -5.65
CA ARG A 170 11.38 4.95 -5.69
C ARG A 170 12.41 3.90 -6.07
N ILE A 171 12.19 2.63 -5.74
CA ILE A 171 13.05 1.53 -6.18
C ILE A 171 12.80 1.23 -7.65
N THR A 172 11.54 1.14 -8.08
CA THR A 172 11.21 0.93 -9.50
C THR A 172 11.71 2.08 -10.38
N GLU A 173 11.68 3.33 -9.89
CA GLU A 173 12.30 4.49 -10.53
C GLU A 173 13.79 4.24 -10.84
N LYS A 174 14.54 3.73 -9.86
CA LYS A 174 15.97 3.45 -9.98
C LYS A 174 16.25 2.31 -10.96
N GLU A 175 15.41 1.30 -10.98
CA GLU A 175 15.54 0.13 -11.87
C GLU A 175 14.93 0.36 -13.26
N GLY A 176 14.36 1.54 -13.52
CA GLY A 176 13.75 1.86 -14.82
C GLY A 176 12.49 1.04 -15.13
N VAL A 177 11.75 0.64 -14.10
CA VAL A 177 10.52 -0.14 -14.16
C VAL A 177 9.35 0.75 -13.73
N VAL A 178 8.18 0.55 -14.31
CA VAL A 178 6.95 1.25 -13.94
C VAL A 178 6.15 0.39 -12.97
N LEU A 179 5.71 0.97 -11.86
CA LEU A 179 4.86 0.33 -10.88
C LEU A 179 3.38 0.58 -11.21
N SER A 180 2.55 -0.45 -11.13
CA SER A 180 1.10 -0.32 -11.23
C SER A 180 0.41 -0.91 -10.00
N PHE A 181 -0.49 -0.12 -9.41
CA PHE A 181 -1.48 -0.55 -8.43
C PHE A 181 -2.90 -0.65 -9.03
N ASP A 182 -3.01 -0.63 -10.36
CA ASP A 182 -4.29 -0.82 -11.05
C ASP A 182 -4.86 -2.21 -10.71
N PRO A 183 -6.15 -2.33 -10.32
CA PRO A 183 -6.73 -3.60 -9.92
C PRO A 183 -6.83 -4.62 -11.06
N LYS A 184 -6.71 -4.20 -12.31
CA LYS A 184 -6.74 -5.08 -13.48
C LYS A 184 -5.80 -4.54 -14.58
N PRO A 185 -4.48 -4.72 -14.43
CA PRO A 185 -3.49 -4.11 -15.32
C PRO A 185 -3.52 -4.71 -16.74
N ILE A 186 -3.96 -5.96 -16.89
CA ILE A 186 -4.10 -6.65 -18.17
C ILE A 186 -5.48 -7.29 -18.26
N GLU A 187 -6.18 -7.05 -19.37
CA GLU A 187 -7.49 -7.64 -19.64
C GLU A 187 -7.40 -9.16 -19.92
N GLY A 188 -8.53 -9.84 -19.78
CA GLY A 188 -8.63 -11.29 -20.02
C GLY A 188 -8.33 -12.14 -18.78
N ASP A 189 -7.88 -13.37 -19.03
CA ASP A 189 -7.71 -14.44 -18.03
C ASP A 189 -6.38 -14.36 -17.27
N TRP A 190 -6.05 -13.15 -16.82
CA TRP A 190 -4.91 -12.86 -15.94
C TRP A 190 -5.43 -12.39 -14.59
N ASN A 191 -4.74 -12.72 -13.50
CA ASN A 191 -5.16 -12.26 -12.19
C ASN A 191 -5.20 -10.72 -12.10
N GLY A 192 -6.14 -10.20 -11.31
CA GLY A 192 -6.15 -8.79 -10.92
C GLY A 192 -5.22 -8.55 -9.74
N ALA A 193 -5.10 -7.28 -9.33
CA ALA A 193 -4.34 -6.87 -8.16
C ALA A 193 -5.26 -6.43 -7.01
N GLY A 194 -5.13 -7.10 -5.86
CA GLY A 194 -5.86 -6.81 -4.63
C GLY A 194 -5.11 -5.94 -3.62
N CYS A 195 -5.83 -5.55 -2.58
CA CYS A 195 -5.25 -5.08 -1.32
C CYS A 195 -5.98 -5.73 -0.15
N HIS A 196 -5.80 -7.05 0.04
CA HIS A 196 -6.55 -7.76 1.08
C HIS A 196 -6.25 -7.18 2.46
N THR A 197 -7.30 -7.03 3.26
CA THR A 197 -7.22 -6.39 4.57
C THR A 197 -7.61 -7.40 5.65
N ASN A 198 -6.60 -7.95 6.31
CA ASN A 198 -6.75 -8.73 7.52
C ASN A 198 -7.07 -7.78 8.68
N TYR A 199 -8.03 -8.15 9.52
CA TYR A 199 -8.51 -7.29 10.60
C TYR A 199 -8.79 -8.07 11.88
N SER A 200 -8.39 -7.49 13.02
CA SER A 200 -8.81 -7.98 14.33
C SER A 200 -8.90 -6.86 15.35
N THR A 201 -9.74 -7.03 16.36
CA THR A 201 -9.75 -6.23 17.59
C THR A 201 -9.28 -7.04 18.79
N LYS A 202 -8.99 -6.35 19.89
CA LYS A 202 -8.70 -6.93 21.21
C LYS A 202 -9.74 -7.98 21.60
N SER A 203 -11.02 -7.71 21.37
CA SER A 203 -12.10 -8.67 21.66
C SER A 203 -12.09 -9.87 20.73
N THR A 204 -11.80 -9.71 19.44
CA THR A 204 -11.70 -10.84 18.50
C THR A 204 -10.50 -11.76 18.76
N ARG A 205 -9.43 -11.24 19.37
CA ARG A 205 -8.21 -12.00 19.69
C ARG A 205 -8.27 -12.73 21.03
N LYS A 206 -9.30 -12.49 21.85
CA LYS A 206 -9.51 -13.14 23.15
C LYS A 206 -10.30 -14.44 23.01
N GLU A 207 -10.36 -15.21 24.09
CA GLU A 207 -11.24 -16.38 24.19
C GLU A 207 -12.69 -16.02 23.86
N GLY A 208 -13.36 -16.84 23.04
CA GLY A 208 -14.69 -16.55 22.51
C GLY A 208 -14.72 -15.52 21.36
N GLY A 209 -13.57 -15.00 20.91
CA GLY A 209 -13.47 -13.96 19.89
C GLY A 209 -14.08 -14.31 18.54
N PHE A 210 -14.21 -15.60 18.20
CA PHE A 210 -14.85 -16.03 16.95
C PHE A 210 -16.32 -15.58 16.84
N GLU A 211 -17.06 -15.52 17.95
CA GLU A 211 -18.43 -14.99 17.95
C GLU A 211 -18.46 -13.47 17.71
N VAL A 212 -17.41 -12.76 18.13
CA VAL A 212 -17.23 -11.33 17.81
C VAL A 212 -16.93 -11.15 16.33
N ILE A 213 -16.10 -12.02 15.73
CA ILE A 213 -15.81 -12.03 14.29
C ILE A 213 -17.08 -12.24 13.47
N LYS A 214 -17.92 -13.23 13.81
CA LYS A 214 -19.21 -13.46 13.11
C LYS A 214 -20.10 -12.21 13.15
N LYS A 215 -20.20 -11.55 14.30
CA LYS A 215 -20.95 -10.29 14.44
C LYS A 215 -20.36 -9.16 13.59
N ALA A 216 -19.03 -9.08 13.48
CA ALA A 216 -18.37 -8.10 12.63
C ALA A 216 -18.65 -8.35 11.13
N ILE A 217 -18.58 -9.61 10.68
CA ILE A 217 -18.92 -10.01 9.31
C ILE A 217 -20.37 -9.64 8.98
N GLU A 218 -21.31 -9.87 9.89
CA GLU A 218 -22.71 -9.50 9.66
C GLU A 218 -22.88 -7.98 9.49
N LYS A 219 -22.15 -7.16 10.25
CA LYS A 219 -22.14 -5.71 10.06
C LYS A 219 -21.53 -5.30 8.71
N LEU A 220 -20.46 -5.98 8.27
CA LEU A 220 -19.87 -5.75 6.95
C LEU A 220 -20.83 -6.12 5.83
N ARG A 221 -21.56 -7.24 5.96
CA ARG A 221 -22.60 -7.67 5.01
C ARG A 221 -23.65 -6.59 4.78
N LEU A 222 -24.10 -5.95 5.86
CA LEU A 222 -25.12 -4.89 5.81
C LEU A 222 -24.64 -3.60 5.15
N ARG A 223 -23.32 -3.38 5.03
CA ARG A 223 -22.72 -2.17 4.43
C ARG A 223 -21.87 -2.47 3.20
N HIS A 224 -22.05 -3.64 2.61
CA HIS A 224 -21.21 -4.10 1.50
C HIS A 224 -21.25 -3.14 0.32
N LYS A 225 -22.44 -2.62 -0.03
CA LYS A 225 -22.62 -1.71 -1.17
C LYS A 225 -21.91 -0.37 -0.97
N GLU A 226 -21.84 0.14 0.25
CA GLU A 226 -21.15 1.39 0.56
C GLU A 226 -19.63 1.23 0.66
N HIS A 227 -19.14 -0.01 0.80
CA HIS A 227 -17.71 -0.33 0.84
C HIS A 227 -17.11 -0.64 -0.55
N ILE A 228 -17.95 -0.95 -1.54
CA ILE A 228 -17.57 -1.14 -2.96
C ILE A 228 -17.62 0.21 -3.67
#